data_AF-A0A811VEE8-F1
#
_entry.id   AF-A0A811VEE8-F1
#
_cell.length_a   1.000
_cell.length_b   1.000
_cell.length_c   1.000
_cell.angle_alpha   90.00
_cell.angle_beta   90.00
_cell.angle_gamma   90.00
#
_symmetry.space_group_name_H-M   'P 1'
#
loop_
_entity.id
_entity.type
_entity.pdbx_description
1 polymer ?
#
loop_
_entity_poly.entity_id
_entity_poly.type
_entity_poly.pdbx_seq_one_letter_code
_entity_poly.pdbx_strand_id
1 'polypeptide(L)'
;MTVLAYKELVSGGNQLTTENLRLSHLLGWCLELQHCTILITDDIIDNSTTRRDQLCWHRRDDVGLNAINDALLFENGIYELLRRHFRHLHCYVQLLELFQQNTFKCMLGQSLDMLISRRNVSTFSVEAYTSIVRNKTSSHFFYLPIALALHLAG
;
A
#
# COMPACT_ATOMS: atom_id res chain seq x y z
N MET A 1 -4.52 -10.44 3.63
CA MET A 1 -3.86 -10.51 4.94
C MET A 1 -4.68 -9.79 6.02
N THR A 2 -5.06 -8.53 5.84
CA THR A 2 -5.86 -7.72 6.79
C THR A 2 -7.10 -8.43 7.34
N VAL A 3 -7.91 -9.04 6.47
CA VAL A 3 -9.13 -9.77 6.89
C VAL A 3 -8.83 -10.96 7.78
N LEU A 4 -7.78 -11.73 7.46
CA LEU A 4 -7.37 -12.89 8.27
C LEU A 4 -6.87 -12.43 9.63
N ALA A 5 -6.00 -11.41 9.67
CA ALA A 5 -5.52 -10.82 10.91
C ALA A 5 -6.68 -10.30 11.78
N TYR A 6 -7.65 -9.61 11.19
CA TYR A 6 -8.82 -9.14 11.91
C TYR A 6 -9.60 -10.31 12.53
N LYS A 7 -9.90 -11.34 11.74
CA LYS A 7 -10.64 -12.53 12.21
C LYS A 7 -9.96 -13.19 13.40
N GLU A 8 -8.64 -13.33 13.37
CA GLU A 8 -7.90 -13.93 14.49
C GLU A 8 -7.93 -13.06 15.74
N LEU A 9 -7.75 -11.74 15.60
CA LEU A 9 -7.77 -10.79 16.71
C LEU A 9 -9.11 -10.77 17.46
N VAL A 10 -10.23 -11.02 16.76
CA VAL A 10 -11.57 -10.98 17.35
C VAL A 10 -12.22 -12.35 17.56
N SER A 11 -11.49 -13.43 17.31
CA SER A 11 -12.00 -14.83 17.33
C SER A 11 -12.61 -15.24 18.68
N GLY A 12 -12.14 -14.67 19.79
CA GLY A 12 -12.65 -14.90 21.14
C GLY A 12 -13.79 -13.98 21.59
N GLY A 13 -14.30 -13.10 20.72
CA GLY A 13 -15.29 -12.08 21.07
C GLY A 13 -16.48 -11.99 20.13
N ASN A 14 -17.44 -11.12 20.47
CA ASN A 14 -18.67 -10.90 19.69
C ASN A 14 -18.50 -9.91 18.52
N GLN A 15 -17.26 -9.58 18.13
CA GLN A 15 -17.01 -8.61 17.06
C GLN A 15 -17.01 -9.21 15.64
N LEU A 16 -17.11 -10.53 15.47
CA LEU A 16 -17.28 -11.19 14.17
C LEU A 16 -18.69 -11.01 13.57
N THR A 17 -19.16 -9.77 13.53
CA THR A 17 -20.44 -9.40 12.92
C THR A 17 -20.29 -9.28 11.41
N THR A 18 -21.41 -9.37 10.68
CA THR A 18 -21.43 -9.18 9.22
C THR A 18 -20.89 -7.80 8.83
N GLU A 19 -21.22 -6.76 9.59
CA GLU A 19 -20.75 -5.40 9.30
C GLU A 19 -19.25 -5.24 9.53
N ASN A 20 -18.73 -5.76 10.65
CA ASN A 20 -17.29 -5.68 10.91
C ASN A 20 -16.47 -6.49 9.90
N LEU A 21 -16.98 -7.65 9.47
CA LEU A 21 -16.37 -8.39 8.37
C LEU A 21 -16.41 -7.58 7.08
N ARG A 22 -17.51 -6.90 6.75
CA ARG A 22 -17.59 -6.02 5.58
C ARG A 22 -16.55 -4.89 5.65
N LEU A 23 -16.42 -4.23 6.80
CA LEU A 23 -15.40 -3.20 7.03
C LEU A 23 -13.97 -3.76 6.89
N SER A 24 -13.70 -4.95 7.43
CA SER A 24 -12.38 -5.58 7.29
C SER A 24 -12.02 -5.88 5.81
N HIS A 25 -13.00 -6.29 5.00
CA HIS A 25 -12.79 -6.47 3.56
C HIS A 25 -12.56 -5.15 2.85
N LEU A 26 -13.30 -4.08 3.20
CA LEU A 26 -13.08 -2.74 2.64
C LEU A 26 -11.67 -2.23 2.97
N LEU A 27 -11.17 -2.42 4.19
CA LEU A 27 -9.77 -2.11 4.53
C LEU A 27 -8.77 -2.93 3.73
N GLY A 28 -9.06 -4.22 3.53
CA GLY A 28 -8.26 -5.07 2.64
C GLY A 28 -8.19 -4.52 1.21
N TRP A 29 -9.32 -4.05 0.67
CA TRP A 29 -9.35 -3.42 -0.65
C TRP A 29 -8.61 -2.08 -0.69
N CYS A 30 -8.70 -1.25 0.35
CA CYS A 30 -7.89 -0.03 0.46
C CYS A 30 -6.38 -0.33 0.41
N LEU A 31 -5.94 -1.42 1.06
CA LEU A 31 -4.55 -1.86 0.97
C LEU A 31 -4.16 -2.28 -0.45
N GLU A 32 -5.01 -3.03 -1.15
CA GLU A 32 -4.73 -3.41 -2.54
C GLU A 32 -4.73 -2.21 -3.50
N LEU A 33 -5.56 -1.19 -3.25
CA LEU A 33 -5.50 0.08 -4.00
C LEU A 33 -4.16 0.80 -3.77
N GLN A 34 -3.63 0.79 -2.55
CA GLN A 34 -2.31 1.35 -2.26
C GLN A 34 -1.21 0.60 -3.01
N HIS A 35 -1.30 -0.74 -3.06
CA HIS A 35 -0.38 -1.54 -3.86
C HIS A 35 -0.50 -1.23 -5.36
N CYS A 36 -1.71 -1.01 -5.89
CA CYS A 36 -1.89 -0.58 -7.28
C CYS A 36 -1.20 0.77 -7.56
N THR A 37 -1.37 1.77 -6.69
CA THR A 37 -0.66 3.05 -6.80
C THR A 37 0.86 2.86 -6.85
N ILE A 38 1.41 2.10 -5.89
CA ILE A 38 2.85 1.84 -5.79
C ILE A 38 3.36 1.09 -7.03
N LEU A 39 2.67 0.04 -7.48
CA LEU A 39 3.13 -0.76 -8.61
C LEU A 39 3.04 -0.03 -9.95
N ILE A 40 1.99 0.76 -10.18
CA ILE A 40 1.88 1.55 -11.42
C ILE A 40 3.00 2.58 -11.48
N THR A 41 3.30 3.26 -10.37
CA THR A 41 4.38 4.25 -10.31
C THR A 41 5.76 3.60 -10.44
N ASP A 42 6.00 2.48 -9.76
CA ASP A 42 7.25 1.70 -9.85
C ASP A 42 7.47 1.19 -11.30
N ASP A 43 6.44 0.65 -11.95
CA ASP A 43 6.51 0.21 -13.34
C ASP A 43 6.95 1.34 -14.29
N ILE A 44 6.48 2.57 -14.06
CA ILE A 44 6.88 3.75 -14.84
C ILE A 44 8.34 4.12 -14.55
N ILE A 45 8.71 4.20 -13.27
CA ILE A 45 10.06 4.60 -12.83
C ILE A 45 11.12 3.63 -13.37
N ASP A 46 10.84 2.34 -13.30
CA ASP A 46 11.74 1.27 -13.74
C ASP A 46 11.61 0.97 -15.24
N ASN A 47 10.71 1.67 -15.94
CA ASN A 47 10.43 1.46 -17.35
C ASN A 47 10.10 -0.02 -17.66
N SER A 48 9.36 -0.66 -16.75
CA SER A 48 8.99 -2.08 -16.82
C SER A 48 8.12 -2.39 -18.04
N THR A 49 8.15 -3.63 -18.52
CA THR A 49 7.39 -4.09 -19.69
C THR A 49 6.11 -4.83 -19.30
N THR A 50 6.21 -5.72 -18.30
CA THR A 50 5.10 -6.59 -17.90
C THR A 50 4.90 -6.63 -16.38
N ARG A 51 3.63 -6.74 -15.96
CA ARG A 51 3.19 -6.87 -14.57
C ARG A 51 2.00 -7.84 -14.54
N ARG A 52 2.09 -8.90 -13.71
CA ARG A 52 1.03 -9.94 -13.61
C ARG A 52 0.67 -10.53 -14.99
N ASP A 53 1.69 -10.91 -15.75
CA ASP A 53 1.59 -11.53 -17.09
C ASP A 53 0.88 -10.70 -18.15
N GLN A 54 0.76 -9.38 -17.94
CA GLN A 54 0.17 -8.43 -18.88
C GLN A 54 1.13 -7.25 -19.09
N LEU A 55 0.92 -6.46 -20.16
CA LEU A 55 1.64 -5.20 -20.33
C LEU A 55 1.44 -4.30 -19.10
N CYS A 56 2.52 -3.68 -18.62
CA CYS A 56 2.42 -2.65 -17.58
C CYS A 56 1.43 -1.56 -18.02
N TRP A 57 0.69 -0.99 -17.07
CA TRP A 57 -0.40 -0.05 -17.37
C TRP A 57 0.05 1.11 -18.28
N HIS A 58 1.22 1.68 -18.01
CA HIS A 58 1.80 2.78 -18.80
C HIS A 58 2.30 2.38 -20.20
N ARG A 59 2.42 1.07 -20.49
CA ARG A 59 2.87 0.55 -21.79
C ARG A 59 1.73 0.38 -22.79
N ARG A 60 0.48 0.50 -22.36
CA ARG A 60 -0.66 0.44 -23.27
C ARG A 60 -0.71 1.70 -24.13
N ASP A 61 -0.95 1.52 -25.42
CA ASP A 61 -1.00 2.61 -26.41
C ASP A 61 -2.07 3.68 -26.07
N ASP A 62 -3.18 3.27 -25.44
CA ASP A 62 -4.28 4.14 -25.04
C ASP A 62 -4.09 4.82 -23.67
N VAL A 63 -3.03 4.48 -22.94
CA VAL A 63 -2.77 4.98 -21.59
C VAL A 63 -1.52 5.87 -21.55
N GLY A 64 -0.35 5.32 -21.89
CA GLY A 64 0.93 6.04 -21.78
C GLY A 64 1.15 6.66 -20.40
N LEU A 65 1.56 7.92 -20.36
CA LEU A 65 1.82 8.66 -19.11
C LEU A 65 0.56 9.09 -18.35
N ASN A 66 -0.65 8.89 -18.90
CA ASN A 66 -1.89 9.10 -18.13
C ASN A 66 -1.95 8.15 -16.92
N ALA A 67 -1.20 7.04 -16.96
CA ALA A 67 -0.99 6.14 -15.84
C ALA A 67 -0.54 6.86 -14.54
N ILE A 68 0.13 8.01 -14.63
CA ILE A 68 0.49 8.84 -13.46
C ILE A 68 -0.78 9.35 -12.78
N ASN A 69 -1.71 9.91 -13.54
CA ASN A 69 -2.99 10.38 -13.02
C ASN A 69 -3.83 9.21 -12.47
N ASP A 70 -3.80 8.07 -13.14
CA ASP A 70 -4.53 6.88 -12.69
C ASP A 70 -4.00 6.35 -11.35
N ALA A 71 -2.69 6.38 -11.13
CA ALA A 71 -2.09 6.03 -9.84
C ALA A 71 -2.54 6.98 -8.71
N LEU A 72 -2.58 8.29 -9.00
CA LEU A 72 -3.09 9.31 -8.07
C LEU A 72 -4.59 9.13 -7.78
N LEU A 73 -5.37 8.71 -8.79
CA LEU A 73 -6.78 8.40 -8.63
C LEU A 73 -6.98 7.22 -7.67
N PHE A 74 -6.18 6.15 -7.81
CA PHE A 74 -6.23 5.02 -6.88
C PHE A 74 -5.88 5.43 -5.45
N GLU A 75 -4.85 6.26 -5.27
CA GLU A 75 -4.46 6.75 -3.95
C GLU A 75 -5.59 7.56 -3.30
N ASN A 76 -6.17 8.51 -4.03
CA ASN A 76 -7.27 9.33 -3.53
C ASN A 76 -8.56 8.52 -3.30
N GLY A 77 -8.76 7.45 -4.08
CA GLY A 77 -9.84 6.49 -3.90
C GLY A 77 -9.81 5.82 -2.52
N ILE A 78 -8.62 5.56 -1.96
CA ILE A 78 -8.46 5.03 -0.59
C ILE A 78 -9.11 5.99 0.41
N TYR A 79 -8.72 7.26 0.37
CA TYR A 79 -9.21 8.26 1.33
C TYR A 79 -10.72 8.50 1.18
N GLU A 80 -11.26 8.40 -0.03
CA GLU A 80 -12.69 8.49 -0.27
C GLU A 80 -13.45 7.29 0.33
N LEU A 81 -12.93 6.06 0.19
CA LEU A 81 -13.50 4.86 0.82
C LEU A 81 -13.44 4.94 2.35
N LEU A 82 -12.30 5.38 2.90
CA LEU A 82 -12.15 5.59 4.34
C LEU A 82 -13.17 6.62 4.85
N ARG A 83 -13.30 7.75 4.17
CA ARG A 83 -14.25 8.81 4.54
C ARG A 83 -15.70 8.33 4.51
N ARG A 84 -16.07 7.53 3.51
CA ARG A 84 -17.45 7.01 3.37
C ARG A 84 -17.81 5.96 4.41
N HIS A 85 -16.90 5.05 4.73
CA HIS A 85 -17.22 3.86 5.50
C HIS A 85 -16.66 3.87 6.93
N PHE A 86 -15.64 4.65 7.22
CA PHE A 86 -14.92 4.60 8.49
C PHE A 86 -15.02 5.91 9.29
N ARG A 87 -15.44 7.03 8.70
CA ARG A 87 -15.47 8.35 9.37
C ARG A 87 -16.18 8.40 10.72
N HIS A 88 -17.18 7.54 10.93
CA HIS A 88 -17.95 7.46 12.17
C HIS A 88 -17.32 6.54 13.23
N LEU A 89 -16.27 5.81 12.87
CA LEU A 89 -15.55 4.90 13.76
C LEU A 89 -14.42 5.65 14.48
N HIS A 90 -14.14 5.22 15.70
CA HIS A 90 -13.11 5.82 16.56
C HIS A 90 -11.70 5.72 15.95
N CYS A 91 -11.45 4.72 15.10
CA CYS A 91 -10.15 4.46 14.47
C CYS A 91 -9.93 5.21 13.14
N TYR A 92 -10.88 6.04 12.69
CA TYR A 92 -10.81 6.70 11.38
C TYR A 92 -9.51 7.46 11.13
N VAL A 93 -9.10 8.28 12.10
CA VAL A 93 -7.90 9.13 11.98
C VAL A 93 -6.65 8.25 11.90
N GLN A 94 -6.57 7.21 12.73
CA GLN A 94 -5.45 6.28 12.76
C GLN A 94 -5.32 5.52 11.44
N LEU A 95 -6.44 5.08 10.85
CA LEU A 95 -6.44 4.44 9.54
C LEU A 95 -5.93 5.39 8.45
N LEU A 96 -6.41 6.64 8.45
CA LEU A 96 -5.98 7.65 7.49
C LEU A 96 -4.47 7.95 7.62
N GLU A 97 -3.99 8.17 8.84
CA GLU A 97 -2.57 8.40 9.12
C GLU A 97 -1.70 7.20 8.74
N LEU A 98 -2.15 5.97 9.00
CA LEU A 98 -1.42 4.76 8.64
C LEU A 98 -1.19 4.62 7.14
N PHE A 99 -2.22 4.87 6.33
CA PHE A 99 -2.08 4.85 4.87
C PHE A 99 -1.09 5.92 4.40
N GLN A 100 -1.25 7.16 4.86
CA GLN A 100 -0.37 8.27 4.48
C GLN A 100 1.08 8.05 4.90
N GLN A 101 1.32 7.61 6.14
CA GLN A 101 2.65 7.33 6.65
C GLN A 101 3.33 6.18 5.89
N ASN A 102 2.58 5.14 5.53
CA ASN A 102 3.14 4.03 4.75
C ASN A 102 3.45 4.45 3.31
N THR A 103 2.58 5.23 2.67
CA THR A 103 2.89 5.82 1.36
C THR A 103 4.16 6.66 1.42
N PHE A 104 4.27 7.53 2.42
CA PHE A 104 5.46 8.37 2.59
C PHE A 104 6.73 7.56 2.81
N LYS A 105 6.71 6.55 3.69
CA LYS A 105 7.84 5.63 3.90
C LYS A 105 8.23 4.89 2.61
N CYS A 106 7.25 4.42 1.85
CA CYS A 106 7.49 3.76 0.57
C CYS A 106 8.19 4.71 -0.42
N MET A 107 7.72 5.95 -0.54
CA MET A 107 8.31 6.97 -1.41
C MET A 107 9.76 7.33 -1.01
N LEU A 108 10.05 7.40 0.30
CA LEU A 108 11.43 7.56 0.78
C LEU A 108 12.31 6.38 0.40
N GLY A 109 11.80 5.15 0.56
CA GLY A 109 12.48 3.93 0.13
C GLY A 109 12.75 3.91 -1.37
N GLN A 110 11.76 4.27 -2.18
CA GLN A 110 11.90 4.39 -3.64
C GLN A 110 12.94 5.43 -4.03
N SER A 111 12.94 6.59 -3.36
CA SER A 111 13.91 7.66 -3.62
C SER A 111 15.33 7.19 -3.36
N LEU A 112 15.54 6.42 -2.27
CA LEU A 112 16.83 5.83 -1.94
C LEU A 112 17.26 4.78 -2.97
N ASP A 113 16.32 3.91 -3.40
CA ASP A 113 16.54 2.89 -4.42
C ASP A 113 17.00 3.50 -5.75
N MET A 114 16.28 4.52 -6.24
CA MET A 114 16.63 5.27 -7.46
C MET A 114 18.00 5.95 -7.38
N LEU A 115 18.38 6.42 -6.19
CA LEU A 115 19.66 7.11 -5.99
C LEU A 115 20.83 6.13 -5.94
N ILE A 116 20.65 4.96 -5.32
CA ILE A 116 21.69 3.93 -5.19
C ILE A 116 21.87 3.15 -6.49
N SER A 117 20.79 2.83 -7.22
CA SER A 117 20.86 2.06 -8.46
C SER A 117 21.70 2.72 -9.56
N ARG A 118 21.92 4.03 -9.47
CA ARG A 118 22.78 4.80 -10.38
C ARG A 118 24.25 4.86 -9.97
N ARG A 119 24.61 4.34 -8.79
CA ARG A 119 25.99 4.34 -8.28
C ARG A 119 26.77 3.13 -8.79
N ASN A 120 28.09 3.17 -8.61
CA ASN A 120 28.94 2.01 -8.90
C ASN A 120 28.61 0.86 -7.94
N VAL A 121 28.55 -0.37 -8.45
CA VAL A 121 28.28 -1.59 -7.67
C VAL A 121 29.24 -1.79 -6.49
N SER A 122 30.46 -1.25 -6.56
CA SER A 122 31.43 -1.28 -5.45
C SER A 122 31.00 -0.46 -4.23
N THR A 123 30.03 0.44 -4.39
CA THR A 123 29.46 1.25 -3.30
C THR A 123 28.25 0.61 -2.63
N PHE A 124 27.81 -0.56 -3.11
CA PHE A 124 26.66 -1.24 -2.55
C PHE A 124 27.03 -1.83 -1.18
N SER A 125 26.12 -1.69 -0.23
CA SER A 125 26.31 -2.18 1.13
C SER A 125 25.02 -2.82 1.66
N VAL A 126 25.18 -3.72 2.62
CA VAL A 126 24.04 -4.42 3.25
C VAL A 126 23.17 -3.43 4.02
N GLU A 127 23.76 -2.38 4.60
CA GLU A 127 23.05 -1.32 5.33
C GLU A 127 22.14 -0.53 4.40
N ALA A 128 22.66 -0.19 3.21
CA ALA A 128 21.90 0.54 2.20
C ALA A 128 20.76 -0.33 1.64
N TYR A 129 21.03 -1.59 1.30
CA TYR A 129 20.03 -2.57 0.90
C TYR A 129 18.94 -2.73 1.97
N THR A 130 19.34 -2.92 3.23
CA THR A 130 18.42 -3.08 4.37
C THR A 130 17.53 -1.85 4.53
N SER A 131 18.07 -0.66 4.32
CA SER A 131 17.31 0.59 4.39
C SER A 131 16.29 0.70 3.25
N ILE A 132 16.66 0.31 2.03
CA ILE A 132 15.73 0.27 0.89
C ILE A 132 14.59 -0.69 1.20
N VAL A 133 14.86 -1.96 1.49
CA VAL A 133 13.80 -2.99 1.62
C VAL A 133 12.87 -2.74 2.81
N ARG A 134 13.38 -2.19 3.92
CA ARG A 134 12.55 -1.83 5.09
C ARG A 134 11.52 -0.74 4.77
N ASN A 135 11.94 0.27 4.00
CA ASN A 135 11.11 1.44 3.70
C ASN A 135 10.25 1.22 2.45
N LYS A 136 10.85 0.76 1.34
CA LYS A 136 10.17 0.54 0.05
C LYS A 136 9.14 -0.59 0.12
N THR A 137 9.40 -1.64 0.91
CA THR A 137 8.62 -2.89 0.82
C THR A 137 8.03 -3.31 2.16
N SER A 138 8.86 -3.47 3.19
CA SER A 138 8.45 -4.17 4.42
C SER A 138 7.28 -3.50 5.14
N SER A 139 7.25 -2.16 5.15
CA SER A 139 6.26 -1.39 5.91
C SER A 139 4.85 -1.62 5.37
N HIS A 140 4.64 -1.50 4.07
CA HIS A 140 3.30 -1.62 3.50
C HIS A 140 2.87 -3.08 3.27
N PHE A 141 3.79 -4.00 2.99
CA PHE A 141 3.43 -5.42 2.74
C PHE A 141 3.17 -6.22 4.02
N PHE A 142 3.89 -5.93 5.11
CA PHE A 142 3.81 -6.76 6.33
C PHE A 142 3.25 -6.01 7.53
N TYR A 143 3.71 -4.79 7.79
CA TYR A 143 3.26 -4.04 8.97
C TYR A 143 1.85 -3.49 8.79
N LEU A 144 1.60 -2.78 7.69
CA LEU A 144 0.32 -2.12 7.44
C LEU A 144 -0.90 -3.05 7.50
N PRO A 145 -0.98 -4.21 6.82
CA PRO A 145 -2.15 -5.09 6.91
C PRO A 145 -2.50 -5.51 8.33
N ILE A 146 -1.50 -5.72 9.18
CA ILE A 146 -1.69 -6.10 10.58
C ILE A 146 -2.13 -4.88 11.41
N ALA A 147 -1.49 -3.72 11.23
CA ALA A 147 -1.86 -2.49 11.91
C ALA A 147 -3.31 -2.06 11.60
N LEU A 148 -3.73 -2.15 10.33
CA LEU A 148 -5.11 -1.88 9.92
C LEU A 148 -6.11 -2.79 10.65
N ALA A 149 -5.80 -4.07 10.77
CA ALA A 149 -6.64 -5.03 11.47
C ALA A 149 -6.72 -4.74 12.98
N LEU A 150 -5.59 -4.41 13.61
CA LEU A 150 -5.52 -4.03 15.03
C LEU A 150 -6.42 -2.83 15.32
N HIS A 151 -6.27 -1.74 14.56
CA HIS A 151 -7.09 -0.54 14.76
C HIS A 151 -8.58 -0.77 14.51
N LEU A 152 -8.95 -1.70 13.63
CA LEU A 152 -10.36 -2.05 13.44
C LEU A 152 -10.92 -2.90 14.61
N ALA A 153 -10.08 -3.70 15.26
CA ALA A 153 -10.48 -4.57 16.37
C ALA A 153 -10.67 -3.82 17.71
N GLY A 154 -10.13 -2.61 17.82
CA GLY A 154 -10.16 -1.77 19.03
C GLY A 154 -8.99 -2.06 19.95
#